data_AF-A0A7Y0CZG8-F1
#
_entry.id   AF-A0A7Y0CZG8-F1
#
_cell.length_a   1.000
_cell.length_b   1.000
_cell.length_c   1.000
_cell.angle_alpha   90.00
_cell.angle_beta   90.00
_cell.angle_gamma   90.00
#
_symmetry.space_group_name_H-M   'P 1'
#
loop_
_entity.id
_entity.type
_entity.pdbx_description
1 polymer ?
#
loop_
_entity_poly.entity_id
_entity_poly.type
_entity_poly.pdbx_seq_one_letter_code
_entity_poly.pdbx_strand_id
1 'polypeptide(L)'
;MKKKSYYSHLLLDDAIKEKILTIMMFGNNRAQSTGYFRVTLGLYYLSKIMVEEKLDFKMIDQEFNRFIYRTLGGGHSITSILQYMSSQQVLLVLNSASFISTFLNYFSEIPFRNIPILLSINLSVSKKISGLATNGPVQDWILRQECVARQARETQLPPITH
;
A
#
# COMPACT_ATOMS: atom_id res chain seq x y z
N MET A 1 37.79 -11.22 2.54
CA MET A 1 37.08 -9.92 2.41
C MET A 1 35.63 -10.21 2.03
N LYS A 2 34.66 -9.92 2.91
CA LYS A 2 33.23 -10.13 2.62
C LYS A 2 32.77 -9.08 1.61
N LYS A 3 32.35 -9.50 0.41
CA LYS A 3 31.66 -8.63 -0.55
C LYS A 3 30.39 -8.11 0.11
N LYS A 4 30.38 -6.82 0.50
CA LYS A 4 29.14 -6.12 0.84
C LYS A 4 28.30 -6.10 -0.43
N SER A 5 27.20 -6.86 -0.42
CA SER A 5 26.19 -6.81 -1.48
C SER A 5 25.45 -5.48 -1.34
N TYR A 6 25.98 -4.43 -1.97
CA TYR A 6 25.29 -3.14 -2.11
C TYR A 6 24.26 -3.27 -3.22
N TYR A 7 23.05 -3.71 -2.87
CA TYR A 7 21.85 -3.31 -3.61
C TYR A 7 21.09 -2.32 -2.72
N SER A 8 21.72 -1.19 -2.41
CA SER A 8 21.02 -0.02 -1.89
C SER A 8 20.60 0.85 -3.07
N HIS A 9 19.78 0.32 -3.96
CA HIS A 9 18.94 1.24 -4.73
C HIS A 9 18.03 1.90 -3.70
N LEU A 10 18.08 3.22 -3.57
CA LEU A 10 17.14 3.94 -2.71
C LEU A 10 15.74 3.51 -3.14
N LEU A 11 15.03 2.78 -2.28
CA LEU A 11 13.64 2.42 -2.56
C LEU A 11 12.79 3.69 -2.64
N LEU A 12 13.26 4.78 -2.01
CA LEU A 12 12.59 6.07 -1.95
C LEU A 12 13.50 7.19 -2.49
N ASP A 13 13.75 7.18 -3.80
CA ASP A 13 14.39 8.30 -4.49
C ASP A 13 13.46 9.53 -4.57
N ASP A 14 13.98 10.64 -5.09
CA ASP A 14 13.23 11.90 -5.13
C ASP A 14 12.06 11.87 -6.13
N ALA A 15 12.17 11.12 -7.22
CA ALA A 15 11.07 10.96 -8.17
C ALA A 15 9.88 10.22 -7.51
N ILE A 16 10.15 9.17 -6.74
CA ILE A 16 9.11 8.46 -5.98
C ILE A 16 8.50 9.37 -4.91
N LYS A 17 9.32 10.14 -4.17
CA LYS A 17 8.80 11.09 -3.17
C LYS A 17 7.86 12.10 -3.81
N GLU A 18 8.25 12.68 -4.95
CA GLU A 18 7.43 13.64 -5.69
C GLU A 18 6.09 13.03 -6.14
N LYS A 19 6.09 11.80 -6.67
CA LYS A 19 4.84 11.09 -7.00
C LYS A 19 3.91 10.96 -5.79
N ILE A 20 4.45 10.57 -4.64
CA ILE A 20 3.67 10.39 -3.40
C ILE A 20 3.10 11.72 -2.91
N LEU A 21 3.92 12.78 -2.90
CA LEU A 21 3.47 14.13 -2.53
C LEU A 21 2.43 14.66 -3.51
N THR A 22 2.59 14.37 -4.80
CA THR A 22 1.62 14.76 -5.82
C THR A 22 0.27 14.09 -5.59
N ILE A 23 0.23 12.77 -5.34
CA ILE A 23 -1.02 12.08 -5.01
C ILE A 23 -1.64 12.67 -3.73
N MET A 24 -0.84 12.99 -2.70
CA MET A 24 -1.33 13.65 -1.49
C MET A 24 -2.06 14.97 -1.79
N MET A 25 -1.62 15.74 -2.79
CA MET A 25 -2.25 17.00 -3.20
C MET A 25 -3.61 16.83 -3.89
N PHE A 26 -3.97 15.63 -4.36
CA PHE A 26 -5.31 15.34 -4.91
C PHE A 26 -6.39 15.17 -3.82
N GLY A 27 -6.03 15.21 -2.54
CA GLY A 27 -7.02 15.27 -1.46
C GLY A 27 -7.68 16.64 -1.37
N ASN A 28 -9.01 16.67 -1.32
CA ASN A 28 -9.80 17.91 -1.25
C ASN A 28 -9.73 18.63 0.11
N ASN A 29 -9.22 17.95 1.14
CA ASN A 29 -9.02 18.51 2.47
C ASN A 29 -7.87 17.80 3.18
N ARG A 30 -7.41 18.37 4.29
CA ARG A 30 -6.27 17.85 5.06
C ARG A 30 -6.40 16.37 5.45
N ALA A 31 -7.58 15.93 5.87
CA ALA A 31 -7.79 14.54 6.27
C ALA A 31 -7.66 13.60 5.07
N GLN A 32 -8.24 13.96 3.93
CA GLN A 32 -8.13 13.20 2.69
C GLN A 32 -6.70 13.19 2.15
N SER A 33 -6.02 14.34 2.11
CA SER A 33 -4.62 14.43 1.68
C SER A 33 -3.72 13.55 2.56
N THR A 34 -3.90 13.59 3.88
CA THR A 34 -3.17 12.74 4.82
C THR A 34 -3.46 11.26 4.57
N GLY A 35 -4.73 10.90 4.36
CA GLY A 35 -5.13 9.54 4.01
C GLY A 35 -4.47 9.06 2.71
N TYR A 36 -4.50 9.89 1.66
CA TYR A 36 -3.89 9.59 0.36
C TYR A 36 -2.40 9.37 0.49
N PHE A 37 -1.70 10.23 1.24
CA PHE A 37 -0.28 10.04 1.55
C PHE A 37 -0.02 8.70 2.22
N ARG A 38 -0.75 8.39 3.30
CA ARG A 38 -0.55 7.15 4.08
C ARG A 38 -0.78 5.91 3.23
N VAL A 39 -1.89 5.86 2.48
CA VAL A 39 -2.22 4.68 1.67
C VAL A 39 -1.26 4.53 0.50
N THR A 40 -0.90 5.62 -0.18
CA THR A 40 0.09 5.57 -1.27
C THR A 40 1.44 5.05 -0.77
N LEU A 41 1.98 5.66 0.29
CA LEU A 41 3.29 5.29 0.83
C LEU A 41 3.30 3.85 1.32
N GLY A 42 2.23 3.43 2.00
CA GLY A 42 2.14 2.08 2.53
C GLY A 42 1.96 1.01 1.44
N LEU A 43 1.16 1.27 0.40
CA LEU A 43 1.08 0.37 -0.78
C LEU A 43 2.43 0.26 -1.49
N TYR A 44 3.12 1.40 -1.68
CA TYR A 44 4.45 1.40 -2.29
C TYR A 44 5.46 0.62 -1.44
N TYR A 45 5.53 0.90 -0.13
CA TYR A 45 6.39 0.17 0.82
C TYR A 45 6.16 -1.33 0.76
N LEU A 46 4.90 -1.77 0.90
CA LEU A 46 4.52 -3.18 0.84
C LEU A 46 4.92 -3.82 -0.50
N SER A 47 4.77 -3.10 -1.61
CA SER A 47 5.13 -3.61 -2.94
C SER A 47 6.63 -3.89 -3.08
N LYS A 48 7.49 -3.13 -2.38
CA LYS A 48 8.95 -3.30 -2.45
C LYS A 48 9.44 -4.42 -1.54
N ILE A 49 8.91 -4.47 -0.31
CA ILE A 49 9.36 -5.49 0.63
C ILE A 49 8.96 -6.92 0.24
N MET A 50 8.01 -7.07 -0.68
CA MET A 50 7.58 -8.37 -1.19
C MET A 50 8.48 -8.95 -2.29
N VAL A 51 9.31 -8.14 -2.94
CA VAL A 51 10.03 -8.54 -4.16
C VAL A 51 11.46 -9.01 -3.86
N GLU A 52 12.02 -8.63 -2.71
CA GLU A 52 13.45 -8.79 -2.44
C GLU A 52 13.73 -9.79 -1.31
N GLU A 53 14.50 -10.84 -1.60
CA GLU A 53 14.84 -11.91 -0.65
C GLU A 53 15.87 -11.50 0.42
N LYS A 54 16.58 -10.38 0.23
CA LYS A 54 17.64 -9.90 1.13
C LYS A 54 17.51 -8.40 1.41
N LEU A 55 16.51 -8.06 2.22
CA LEU A 55 16.23 -6.68 2.63
C LEU A 55 16.86 -6.35 3.99
N ASP A 56 17.50 -5.18 4.08
CA ASP A 56 17.78 -4.53 5.35
C ASP A 56 16.56 -3.71 5.78
N PHE A 57 15.58 -4.37 6.40
CA PHE A 57 14.35 -3.74 6.87
C PHE A 57 14.61 -2.52 7.77
N LYS A 58 15.68 -2.53 8.56
CA LYS A 58 16.01 -1.41 9.44
C LYS A 58 16.41 -0.18 8.65
N MET A 59 17.23 -0.34 7.62
CA MET A 59 17.62 0.76 6.74
C MET A 59 16.42 1.31 5.96
N ILE A 60 15.56 0.43 5.46
CA ILE A 60 14.36 0.80 4.70
C ILE A 60 13.39 1.55 5.59
N ASP A 61 13.05 1.01 6.76
CA ASP A 61 12.17 1.67 7.71
C ASP A 61 12.69 3.06 8.09
N GLN A 62 14.00 3.21 8.30
CA GLN A 62 14.61 4.50 8.56
C GLN A 62 14.47 5.49 7.40
N GLU A 63 14.64 5.04 6.16
CA GLU A 63 14.45 5.87 4.97
C GLU A 63 13.01 6.38 4.87
N PHE A 64 12.03 5.48 4.99
CA PHE A 64 10.61 5.84 4.96
C PHE A 64 10.24 6.74 6.14
N ASN A 65 10.70 6.42 7.36
CA ASN A 65 10.43 7.24 8.55
C ASN A 65 10.98 8.66 8.42
N ARG A 66 12.16 8.85 7.81
CA ARG A 66 12.68 10.21 7.55
C ARG A 66 11.76 10.99 6.61
N PHE A 67 11.26 10.35 5.55
CA PHE A 67 10.34 11.00 4.62
C PHE A 67 8.98 11.31 5.27
N ILE A 68 8.44 10.36 6.04
CA ILE A 68 7.19 10.52 6.79
C ILE A 68 7.31 11.69 7.77
N TYR A 69 8.39 11.73 8.55
CA TYR A 69 8.61 12.81 9.52
C TYR A 69 8.71 14.17 8.85
N ARG A 70 9.43 14.28 7.72
CA ARG A 70 9.51 15.53 6.96
C ARG A 70 8.17 15.98 6.39
N THR A 71 7.29 15.04 6.05
CA THR A 71 6.01 15.34 5.37
C THR A 71 4.86 15.57 6.33
N LEU A 72 4.72 14.72 7.36
CA LEU A 72 3.59 14.75 8.31
C LEU A 72 3.98 15.26 9.71
N GLY A 73 5.27 15.34 10.03
CA GLY A 73 5.76 15.72 11.35
C GLY A 73 5.88 14.55 12.34
N GLY A 74 6.07 14.90 13.61
CA GLY A 74 6.19 13.94 14.71
C GLY A 74 4.91 13.14 14.96
N GLY A 75 5.05 11.92 15.48
CA GLY A 75 3.92 11.00 15.72
C GLY A 75 3.53 10.12 14.54
N HIS A 76 4.24 10.23 13.41
CA HIS A 76 4.04 9.40 12.23
C HIS A 76 5.28 8.55 11.93
N SER A 77 5.04 7.29 11.60
CA SER A 77 6.07 6.31 11.22
C SER A 77 5.49 5.33 10.22
N ILE A 78 6.34 4.53 9.59
CA ILE A 78 5.88 3.47 8.69
C ILE A 78 4.97 2.50 9.45
N THR A 79 5.27 2.21 10.72
CA THR A 79 4.41 1.40 11.60
C THR A 79 3.01 2.00 11.75
N SER A 80 2.89 3.31 12.03
CA SER A 80 1.56 3.93 12.18
C SER A 80 0.79 4.04 10.86
N ILE A 81 1.50 4.09 9.73
CA ILE A 81 0.90 3.99 8.40
C ILE A 81 0.35 2.59 8.14
N LEU A 82 1.12 1.54 8.43
CA LEU A 82 0.68 0.15 8.29
C LEU A 82 -0.51 -0.14 9.23
N GLN A 83 -0.52 0.41 10.44
CA GLN A 83 -1.67 0.37 11.35
C GLN A 83 -2.90 1.07 10.76
N TYR A 84 -2.72 2.25 10.15
CA TYR A 84 -3.81 2.96 9.46
C TYR A 84 -4.39 2.12 8.31
N MET A 85 -3.54 1.45 7.53
CA MET A 85 -3.95 0.56 6.43
C MET A 85 -4.69 -0.69 6.89
N SER A 86 -4.51 -1.12 8.14
CA SER A 86 -5.26 -2.21 8.76
C SER A 86 -6.59 -1.76 9.38
N SER A 87 -6.87 -0.46 9.43
CA SER A 87 -8.06 0.10 10.06
C SER A 87 -9.17 0.41 9.05
N GLN A 88 -10.42 0.50 9.51
CA GLN A 88 -11.55 0.92 8.67
C GLN A 88 -11.33 2.28 7.99
N GLN A 89 -10.48 3.14 8.54
CA GLN A 89 -10.19 4.46 7.95
C GLN A 89 -9.56 4.36 6.56
N VAL A 90 -8.84 3.27 6.26
CA VAL A 90 -8.28 3.03 4.92
C VAL A 90 -9.37 2.98 3.85
N LEU A 91 -10.58 2.55 4.22
CA LEU A 91 -11.70 2.42 3.28
C LEU A 91 -12.21 3.77 2.79
N LEU A 92 -12.04 4.85 3.57
CA LEU A 92 -12.37 6.20 3.11
C LEU A 92 -11.48 6.63 1.93
N VAL A 93 -10.25 6.12 1.89
CA VAL A 93 -9.30 6.37 0.82
C VAL A 93 -9.56 5.43 -0.36
N LEU A 94 -9.68 4.12 -0.10
CA LEU A 94 -9.87 3.11 -1.16
C LEU A 94 -11.21 3.26 -1.89
N ASN A 95 -12.25 3.72 -1.21
CA ASN A 95 -13.57 3.98 -1.82
C ASN A 95 -13.69 5.41 -2.37
N SER A 96 -12.62 6.21 -2.31
CA SER A 96 -12.63 7.55 -2.88
C SER A 96 -12.60 7.48 -4.40
N ALA A 97 -13.51 8.21 -5.06
CA ALA A 97 -13.67 8.19 -6.51
C ALA A 97 -12.39 8.51 -7.30
N SER A 98 -11.51 9.36 -6.73
CA SER A 98 -10.29 9.80 -7.40
C SER A 98 -9.01 9.07 -6.94
N PHE A 99 -9.00 8.42 -5.77
CA PHE A 99 -7.75 7.89 -5.21
C PHE A 99 -7.14 6.80 -6.10
N ILE A 100 -7.92 5.76 -6.42
CA ILE A 100 -7.41 4.59 -7.13
C ILE A 100 -6.91 4.96 -8.53
N SER A 101 -7.68 5.76 -9.27
CA SER A 101 -7.26 6.21 -10.61
C SER A 101 -6.00 7.06 -10.54
N THR A 102 -5.92 8.00 -9.59
CA THR A 102 -4.73 8.84 -9.39
C THR A 102 -3.51 7.99 -9.01
N PHE A 103 -3.65 7.06 -8.06
CA PHE A 103 -2.58 6.16 -7.65
C PHE A 103 -2.04 5.35 -8.83
N LEU A 104 -2.92 4.72 -9.61
CA LEU A 104 -2.52 3.89 -10.75
C LEU A 104 -1.89 4.70 -11.90
N ASN A 105 -2.24 5.99 -12.05
CA ASN A 105 -1.60 6.87 -13.01
C ASN A 105 -0.13 7.15 -12.66
N TYR A 106 0.20 7.31 -11.37
CA TYR A 106 1.57 7.58 -10.92
C TYR A 106 2.39 6.31 -10.64
N PHE A 107 1.73 5.23 -10.23
CA PHE A 107 2.31 3.93 -9.86
C PHE A 107 1.76 2.80 -10.73
N SER A 108 1.85 2.95 -12.05
CA SER A 108 1.38 1.96 -13.03
C SER A 108 2.04 0.57 -12.87
N GLU A 109 3.22 0.51 -12.27
CA GLU A 109 3.95 -0.72 -11.95
C GLU A 109 3.34 -1.50 -10.78
N ILE A 110 2.39 -0.92 -10.03
CA ILE A 110 1.60 -1.59 -8.99
C ILE A 110 0.17 -1.75 -9.53
N PRO A 111 -0.16 -2.89 -10.17
CA PRO A 111 -1.47 -3.07 -10.76
C PRO A 111 -2.57 -3.09 -9.70
N PHE A 112 -3.78 -2.65 -10.05
CA PHE A 112 -4.93 -2.64 -9.15
C PHE A 112 -5.17 -3.98 -8.43
N ARG A 113 -4.99 -5.10 -9.14
CA ARG A 113 -5.14 -6.47 -8.59
C ARG A 113 -4.20 -6.77 -7.42
N ASN A 114 -3.10 -6.04 -7.28
CA ASN A 114 -2.15 -6.21 -6.19
C ASN A 114 -2.60 -5.49 -4.91
N ILE A 115 -3.45 -4.44 -5.00
CA ILE A 115 -3.87 -3.68 -3.83
C ILE A 115 -4.53 -4.58 -2.76
N PRO A 116 -5.51 -5.46 -3.09
CA PRO A 116 -6.07 -6.40 -2.11
C PRO A 116 -5.03 -7.36 -1.52
N ILE A 117 -4.06 -7.81 -2.33
CA ILE A 117 -2.98 -8.71 -1.89
C ILE A 117 -2.09 -8.02 -0.85
N LEU A 118 -1.67 -6.78 -1.14
CA LEU A 118 -0.84 -5.98 -0.25
C LEU A 118 -1.56 -5.72 1.09
N LEU A 119 -2.85 -5.39 1.04
CA LEU A 119 -3.66 -5.20 2.25
C LEU A 119 -3.81 -6.49 3.05
N SER A 120 -4.04 -7.63 2.40
CA SER A 120 -4.16 -8.94 3.06
C SER A 120 -2.87 -9.33 3.80
N ILE A 121 -1.72 -9.03 3.21
CA ILE A 121 -0.41 -9.25 3.85
C ILE A 121 -0.24 -8.34 5.05
N ASN A 122 -0.56 -7.05 4.91
CA ASN A 122 -0.49 -6.11 6.02
C ASN A 122 -1.39 -6.52 7.20
N LEU A 123 -2.61 -7.00 6.92
CA LEU A 123 -3.52 -7.54 7.93
C LEU A 123 -2.95 -8.80 8.60
N SER A 124 -2.38 -9.71 7.82
CA SER A 124 -1.77 -10.95 8.34
C SER A 124 -0.58 -10.68 9.26
N VAL A 125 0.26 -9.71 8.92
CA VAL A 125 1.38 -9.25 9.77
C VAL A 125 0.84 -8.54 11.01
N SER A 126 -0.14 -7.65 10.84
CA SER A 126 -0.79 -6.96 11.95
C SER A 126 -1.35 -7.94 12.98
N LYS A 127 -2.04 -9.00 12.55
CA LYS A 127 -2.53 -10.08 13.44
C LYS A 127 -1.41 -10.80 14.18
N LYS A 128 -0.31 -11.13 13.50
CA LYS A 128 0.84 -11.79 14.16
C LYS A 128 1.45 -10.93 15.26
N ILE A 129 1.42 -9.60 15.10
CA ILE A 129 1.98 -8.65 16.07
C ILE A 129 0.98 -8.32 17.18
N SER A 130 -0.30 -8.11 16.86
CA SER A 130 -1.32 -7.61 17.82
C SER A 130 -2.18 -8.70 18.45
N GLY A 131 -2.19 -9.93 17.92
CA GLY A 131 -3.07 -11.01 18.36
C GLY A 131 -4.55 -10.81 18.02
N LEU A 132 -4.92 -9.70 17.38
CA LEU A 132 -6.31 -9.39 17.03
C LEU A 132 -6.78 -10.21 15.82
N ALA A 133 -8.08 -10.53 15.78
CA ALA A 133 -8.69 -11.22 14.65
C ALA A 133 -8.58 -10.40 13.36
N THR A 134 -8.31 -11.08 12.23
CA THR A 134 -8.28 -10.51 10.88
C THR A 134 -9.66 -10.14 10.35
N ASN A 135 -10.72 -10.49 11.07
CA ASN A 135 -12.09 -10.27 10.65
C ASN A 135 -12.44 -8.79 10.86
N GLY A 136 -12.96 -8.14 9.83
CA GLY A 136 -13.35 -6.74 9.92
C GLY A 136 -13.54 -6.05 8.55
N PRO A 137 -13.88 -4.76 8.54
CA PRO A 137 -14.31 -4.06 7.33
C PRO A 137 -13.29 -4.08 6.19
N VAL A 138 -11.99 -4.09 6.50
CA VAL A 138 -10.94 -4.16 5.48
C VAL A 138 -10.87 -5.56 4.85
N GLN A 139 -11.01 -6.61 5.65
CA GLN A 139 -11.07 -7.98 5.15
C GLN A 139 -12.32 -8.20 4.28
N ASP A 140 -13.47 -7.67 4.69
CA ASP A 140 -14.70 -7.74 3.89
C ASP A 140 -14.55 -7.01 2.56
N TRP A 141 -13.87 -5.86 2.56
CA TRP A 141 -13.56 -5.13 1.34
C TRP A 141 -12.67 -5.94 0.39
N ILE A 142 -11.62 -6.59 0.91
CA ILE A 142 -10.72 -7.47 0.14
C ILE A 142 -11.53 -8.60 -0.51
N LEU A 143 -12.35 -9.32 0.26
CA LEU A 143 -13.18 -10.42 -0.24
C LEU A 143 -14.14 -9.98 -1.35
N ARG A 144 -14.71 -8.78 -1.24
CA ARG A 144 -15.54 -8.20 -2.31
C ARG A 144 -14.75 -7.97 -3.59
N GLN A 145 -13.53 -7.43 -3.50
CA GLN A 145 -12.69 -7.24 -4.69
C GLN A 145 -12.30 -8.57 -5.35
N GLU A 146 -12.02 -9.60 -4.55
CA GLU A 146 -11.74 -10.95 -5.07
C GLU A 146 -12.94 -11.56 -5.79
N CYS A 147 -14.14 -11.39 -5.23
CA CYS A 147 -15.39 -11.84 -5.86
C CYS A 147 -15.62 -11.15 -7.21
N VAL A 148 -15.50 -9.82 -7.26
CA VAL A 148 -15.62 -9.04 -8.50
C VAL A 148 -14.60 -9.49 -9.53
N ALA A 149 -13.34 -9.68 -9.11
CA ALA A 149 -12.27 -10.15 -10.00
C ALA A 149 -12.51 -11.57 -10.52
N ARG A 150 -13.16 -12.45 -9.74
CA ARG A 150 -13.52 -13.81 -10.17
C ARG A 150 -14.65 -13.78 -11.21
N GLN A 151 -15.73 -13.05 -10.93
CA GLN A 151 -16.86 -12.90 -11.85
C GLN A 151 -16.43 -12.30 -13.20
N ALA A 152 -15.52 -11.32 -13.19
CA ALA A 152 -14.99 -10.73 -14.42
C ALA A 152 -14.22 -11.75 -15.28
N ARG A 153 -13.53 -12.73 -14.67
CA ARG A 153 -12.83 -13.80 -15.41
C ARG A 153 -13.81 -14.83 -15.98
N GLU A 154 -14.83 -15.18 -15.21
CA GLU A 154 -15.86 -16.15 -15.63
C GLU A 154 -16.68 -15.62 -16.82
N THR A 155 -16.93 -14.31 -16.87
CA THR A 155 -17.66 -13.66 -17.98
C THR A 155 -16.80 -13.51 -19.26
N GLN A 156 -15.47 -13.69 -19.16
CA GLN A 156 -14.54 -13.62 -20.29
C GLN A 156 -14.22 -15.00 -20.90
N LEU A 157 -14.75 -16.10 -20.33
CA LEU A 157 -14.63 -17.43 -20.91
C LEU A 157 -15.66 -17.62 -22.03
N PRO A 158 -15.29 -18.20 -23.20
CA PRO A 158 -16.26 -18.51 -24.24
C PRO A 158 -17.29 -19.52 -23.71
N PRO A 159 -18.54 -19.49 -24.22
CA PRO A 159 -19.57 -20.43 -23.78
C PRO A 159 -19.08 -21.86 -24.04
N ILE A 160 -19.21 -22.73 -23.03
CA ILE A 160 -18.96 -24.15 -23.18
C ILE A 160 -20.05 -24.70 -24.10
N THR A 161 -19.76 -24.81 -25.40
CA THR A 161 -20.56 -25.60 -26.34
C THR A 161 -20.41 -27.07 -25.97
N HIS A 162 -21.47 -27.63 -25.37
CA HIS A 162 -21.67 -29.07 -25.23
C HIS A 162 -22.14 -29.68 -26.55
#